data_AF-A0A8H7BTW9-F1
#
_entry.id   AF-A0A8H7BTW9-F1
#
_cell.length_a   1.000
_cell.length_b   1.000
_cell.length_c   1.000
_cell.angle_alpha   90.00
_cell.angle_beta   90.00
_cell.angle_gamma   90.00
#
_symmetry.space_group_name_H-M   'P 1'
#
loop_
_entity.id
_entity.type
_entity.pdbx_description
1 polymer ?
#
loop_
_entity_poly.entity_id
_entity_poly.type
_entity_poly.pdbx_seq_one_letter_code
_entity_poly.pdbx_strand_id
1 'polypeptide(L)'
;MNKIDSISQQILAKLPLFRLKDLIKAVRACKTAAEERAVIQKESARIRTAFKEENSDTRHTNVSKLLYIHMLGYPAHFGQMECLKLVASPKFADKRLGYLGIMLLIDEKTEVLTLVTNSLKK
;
A
#
# COMPACT_ATOMS: atom_id res chain seq x y z
N MET A 1 20.59 -5.96 30.04
CA MET A 1 19.27 -5.90 29.38
C MET A 1 19.28 -5.26 27.97
N ASN A 2 20.32 -4.54 27.49
CA ASN A 2 20.14 -3.56 26.39
C ASN A 2 21.10 -3.69 25.19
N LYS A 3 21.17 -4.85 24.51
CA LYS A 3 21.88 -4.93 23.21
C LYS A 3 21.19 -5.86 22.21
N ILE A 4 20.69 -7.01 22.68
CA ILE A 4 19.94 -7.98 21.87
C ILE A 4 18.59 -7.41 21.41
N ASP A 5 17.90 -6.64 22.26
CA ASP A 5 16.64 -5.99 21.88
C ASP A 5 16.86 -4.91 20.81
N SER A 6 17.93 -4.12 20.93
CA SER A 6 18.25 -3.09 19.92
C SER A 6 18.68 -3.70 18.58
N ILE A 7 19.38 -4.84 18.59
CA ILE A 7 19.75 -5.58 17.37
C ILE A 7 18.51 -6.21 16.74
N SER A 8 17.65 -6.85 17.54
CA SER A 8 16.37 -7.38 17.09
C SER A 8 15.50 -6.29 16.47
N GLN A 9 15.44 -5.12 17.09
CA GLN A 9 14.68 -3.97 16.61
C GLN A 9 15.26 -3.39 15.30
N GLN A 10 16.60 -3.35 15.16
CA GLN A 10 17.26 -2.99 13.91
C GLN A 10 17.04 -4.03 12.78
N ILE A 11 17.05 -5.32 13.10
CA ILE A 11 16.79 -6.40 12.13
C ILE A 11 15.32 -6.37 11.70
N LEU A 12 14.39 -6.20 12.64
CA LEU A 12 12.96 -6.04 12.34
C LEU A 12 12.70 -4.79 11.49
N ALA A 13 13.44 -3.70 11.70
CA ALA A 13 13.36 -2.50 10.84
C ALA A 13 13.92 -2.72 9.42
N LYS A 14 14.80 -3.72 9.24
CA LYS A 14 15.37 -4.10 7.94
C LYS A 14 14.54 -5.16 7.21
N LEU A 15 13.75 -5.95 7.93
CA LEU A 15 12.94 -7.03 7.36
C LEU A 15 11.85 -6.47 6.44
N PRO A 16 11.49 -7.18 5.35
CA PRO A 16 10.45 -6.69 4.47
C PRO A 16 9.10 -6.74 5.22
N LEU A 17 8.40 -5.61 5.29
CA LEU A 17 7.04 -5.52 5.82
C LEU A 17 6.08 -6.20 4.83
N PHE A 18 5.82 -7.48 5.05
CA PHE A 18 4.99 -8.29 4.14
C PHE A 18 3.50 -8.02 4.33
N ARG A 19 3.04 -7.77 5.56
CA ARG A 19 1.62 -7.54 5.87
C ARG A 19 1.35 -6.10 6.28
N LEU A 20 0.12 -5.63 6.05
CA LEU A 20 -0.34 -4.31 6.50
C LEU A 20 -0.13 -4.09 8.01
N LYS A 21 -0.45 -5.10 8.82
CA LYS A 21 -0.30 -5.02 10.29
C LYS A 21 1.14 -4.72 10.72
N ASP A 22 2.11 -5.24 9.99
CA ASP A 22 3.52 -5.03 10.30
C ASP A 22 3.94 -3.59 9.96
N LEU A 23 3.45 -3.02 8.86
CA LEU A 23 3.63 -1.60 8.53
C LEU A 23 3.01 -0.68 9.58
N ILE A 24 1.77 -0.95 10.00
CA ILE A 24 1.10 -0.14 11.03
C ILE A 24 1.90 -0.15 12.33
N LYS A 25 2.41 -1.32 12.74
CA LYS A 25 3.26 -1.42 13.94
C LYS A 25 4.56 -0.63 13.79
N ALA A 26 5.22 -0.71 12.64
CA ALA A 26 6.45 0.01 12.37
C ALA A 26 6.24 1.54 12.42
N VAL A 27 5.17 2.04 11.78
CA VAL A 27 4.78 3.45 11.82
C VAL A 27 4.48 3.89 13.25
N ARG A 28 3.67 3.15 14.00
CA ARG A 28 3.32 3.47 15.40
C ARG A 28 4.49 3.40 16.38
N ALA A 29 5.58 2.73 16.01
CA ALA A 29 6.79 2.64 16.83
C ALA A 29 7.75 3.82 16.59
N CYS A 30 7.54 4.63 15.55
CA CYS A 30 8.36 5.80 15.26
C CYS A 30 8.17 6.86 16.36
N LYS A 31 9.27 7.42 16.85
CA LYS A 31 9.26 8.47 17.88
C LYS A 31 9.30 9.87 17.27
N THR A 32 9.75 9.97 16.02
CA THR A 32 9.89 11.24 15.31
C THR A 32 9.21 11.19 13.96
N ALA A 33 8.76 12.35 13.46
CA ALA A 33 8.22 12.48 12.12
C ALA A 33 9.25 12.14 11.03
N ALA A 34 10.55 12.31 11.31
CA ALA A 34 11.61 11.93 10.36
C ALA A 34 11.70 10.40 10.21
N GLU A 35 11.63 9.65 11.32
CA GLU A 35 11.59 8.18 11.29
C GLU A 35 10.36 7.66 10.56
N GLU A 36 9.19 8.24 10.83
CA GLU A 36 7.94 7.86 10.16
C GLU A 36 8.07 8.05 8.64
N ARG A 37 8.52 9.23 8.20
CA ARG A 37 8.75 9.52 6.77
C ARG A 37 9.72 8.52 6.14
N ALA A 38 10.79 8.14 6.84
CA ALA A 38 11.75 7.17 6.33
C ALA A 38 11.12 5.77 6.15
N VAL A 39 10.31 5.32 7.11
CA VAL A 39 9.57 4.05 7.02
C VAL A 39 8.59 4.07 5.84
N ILE A 40 7.81 5.15 5.72
CA ILE A 40 6.83 5.32 4.65
C ILE A 40 7.51 5.37 3.27
N GLN A 41 8.58 6.13 3.12
CA GLN A 41 9.33 6.22 1.86
C GLN A 41 9.92 4.87 1.44
N LYS A 42 10.52 4.14 2.39
CA LYS A 42 11.07 2.81 2.17
C LYS A 42 9.99 1.84 1.70
N GLU A 43 8.85 1.81 2.39
CA GLU A 43 7.77 0.89 2.03
C GLU A 43 7.10 1.27 0.70
N SER A 44 6.94 2.57 0.44
CA SER A 44 6.40 3.06 -0.83
C SER A 44 7.30 2.68 -2.01
N ALA A 45 8.63 2.74 -1.85
CA ALA A 45 9.58 2.28 -2.86
C ALA A 45 9.44 0.77 -3.11
N ARG A 46 9.29 -0.03 -2.05
CA ARG A 46 9.07 -1.48 -2.17
C ARG A 46 7.75 -1.82 -2.89
N ILE A 47 6.68 -1.11 -2.57
CA ILE A 47 5.38 -1.29 -3.24
C ILE A 47 5.49 -0.97 -4.73
N ARG A 48 6.19 0.12 -5.10
CA ARG A 48 6.45 0.45 -6.51
C ARG A 48 7.18 -0.66 -7.25
N THR A 49 8.22 -1.25 -6.64
CA THR A 49 8.92 -2.39 -7.24
C THR A 49 8.00 -3.60 -7.37
N ALA A 50 7.25 -3.95 -6.33
CA ALA A 50 6.33 -5.09 -6.36
C ALA A 50 5.23 -4.94 -7.41
N PHE A 51 4.75 -3.72 -7.68
CA PHE A 51 3.78 -3.48 -8.77
C PHE A 51 4.37 -3.72 -10.15
N LYS A 52 5.67 -3.44 -10.35
CA LYS A 52 6.36 -3.75 -11.63
C LYS A 52 6.55 -5.24 -11.86
N GLU A 53 6.64 -6.03 -10.80
CA GLU A 53 6.75 -7.49 -10.87
C GLU A 53 5.40 -8.18 -11.17
N GLU A 54 4.31 -7.42 -11.23
CA GLU A 54 2.94 -7.84 -11.60
C GLU A 54 2.35 -9.04 -10.83
N ASN A 55 2.92 -9.40 -9.68
CA ASN A 55 2.48 -10.53 -8.87
C ASN A 55 1.08 -10.30 -8.26
N SER A 56 0.09 -11.04 -8.74
CA SER A 56 -1.31 -10.91 -8.32
C SER A 56 -1.56 -11.29 -6.86
N ASP A 57 -0.80 -12.23 -6.29
CA ASP A 57 -1.03 -12.69 -4.91
C ASP A 57 -0.62 -11.65 -3.87
N THR A 58 0.37 -10.82 -4.22
CA THR A 58 0.84 -9.75 -3.33
C THR A 58 0.10 -8.43 -3.53
N ARG A 59 -0.59 -8.26 -4.68
CA ARG A 59 -1.28 -7.02 -5.07
C ARG A 59 -2.26 -6.55 -4.00
N HIS A 60 -3.12 -7.43 -3.49
CA HIS A 60 -4.07 -7.10 -2.43
C HIS A 60 -3.40 -6.47 -1.22
N THR A 61 -2.32 -7.10 -0.74
CA THR A 61 -1.62 -6.64 0.46
C THR A 61 -0.85 -5.34 0.21
N ASN A 62 -0.27 -5.20 -0.98
CA ASN A 62 0.45 -4.00 -1.37
C ASN A 62 -0.48 -2.79 -1.55
N VAL A 63 -1.65 -2.96 -2.17
CA VAL A 63 -2.68 -1.92 -2.25
C VAL A 63 -3.21 -1.58 -0.86
N SER A 64 -3.45 -2.56 0.01
CA SER A 64 -3.88 -2.32 1.39
C SER A 64 -2.89 -1.43 2.16
N LYS A 65 -1.59 -1.71 2.04
CA LYS A 65 -0.51 -0.88 2.61
C LYS A 65 -0.51 0.53 2.01
N LEU A 66 -0.69 0.64 0.70
CA LEU A 66 -0.69 1.92 0.00
C LEU A 66 -1.87 2.82 0.41
N LEU A 67 -3.07 2.25 0.59
CA LEU A 67 -4.22 3.01 1.08
C LEU A 67 -4.01 3.50 2.52
N TYR A 68 -3.37 2.71 3.37
CA TYR A 68 -2.98 3.18 4.69
C TYR A 68 -2.00 4.36 4.64
N ILE A 69 -0.98 4.28 3.77
CA ILE A 69 -0.03 5.37 3.52
C ILE A 69 -0.77 6.64 3.05
N HIS A 70 -1.75 6.49 2.17
CA HIS A 70 -2.59 7.59 1.72
C HIS A 70 -3.39 8.24 2.86
N MET A 71 -4.00 7.42 3.73
CA MET A 71 -4.76 7.91 4.90
C MET A 71 -3.90 8.67 5.91
N LEU A 72 -2.59 8.42 5.95
CA LEU A 72 -1.63 9.19 6.74
C LEU A 72 -1.26 10.55 6.08
N GLY A 73 -1.79 10.84 4.89
CA GLY A 73 -1.55 12.09 4.15
C GLY A 73 -0.37 12.03 3.18
N TYR A 74 0.20 10.85 2.92
CA TYR A 74 1.33 10.70 2.00
C TYR A 74 0.89 10.43 0.55
N PRO A 75 1.67 10.85 -0.45
CA PRO A 75 1.33 10.62 -1.87
C PRO A 75 1.25 9.13 -2.23
N ALA A 76 0.13 8.73 -2.83
CA ALA A 76 -0.17 7.32 -3.14
C ALA A 76 -0.82 7.10 -4.51
N HIS A 77 -0.95 8.15 -5.34
CA HIS A 77 -1.68 8.10 -6.62
C HIS A 77 -1.13 7.05 -7.62
N PHE A 78 0.14 6.66 -7.50
CA PHE A 78 0.75 5.65 -8.36
C PHE A 78 0.09 4.25 -8.27
N GLY A 79 -0.77 4.01 -7.28
CA GLY A 79 -1.51 2.75 -7.13
C GLY A 79 -2.89 2.69 -7.78
N GLN A 80 -3.34 3.75 -8.45
CA GLN A 80 -4.70 3.81 -9.05
C GLN A 80 -4.97 2.63 -10.00
N MET A 81 -4.02 2.31 -10.89
CA MET A 81 -4.15 1.18 -11.82
C MET A 81 -4.20 -0.18 -11.12
N GLU A 82 -3.49 -0.34 -10.01
CA GLU A 82 -3.51 -1.59 -9.25
C GLU A 82 -4.85 -1.76 -8.50
N CYS A 83 -5.49 -0.67 -8.08
CA CYS A 83 -6.86 -0.71 -7.55
C CYS A 83 -7.87 -1.15 -8.62
N LEU A 84 -7.72 -0.67 -9.86
CA LEU A 84 -8.55 -1.10 -10.99
C LEU A 84 -8.35 -2.59 -11.31
N LYS A 85 -7.10 -3.07 -11.33
CA LYS A 85 -6.80 -4.49 -11.50
C LYS A 85 -7.47 -5.36 -10.42
N LEU A 86 -7.56 -4.87 -9.18
CA LEU A 86 -8.27 -5.56 -8.10
C LEU A 86 -9.79 -5.60 -8.30
N VAL A 87 -10.41 -4.57 -8.89
CA VAL A 87 -11.83 -4.60 -9.24
C VAL A 87 -12.15 -5.66 -10.29
N ALA A 88 -11.22 -5.89 -11.22
CA ALA A 88 -11.34 -6.95 -12.22
C ALA A 88 -11.08 -8.37 -11.66
N SER A 89 -10.57 -8.50 -10.42
CA SER A 89 -10.29 -9.80 -9.80
C SER A 89 -11.58 -10.60 -9.56
N PRO A 90 -11.57 -11.94 -9.70
CA PRO A 90 -12.71 -12.77 -9.34
C PRO A 90 -12.95 -12.85 -7.81
N LYS A 91 -11.96 -12.46 -6.98
CA LYS A 91 -12.05 -12.56 -5.51
C LYS A 91 -12.83 -11.36 -4.94
N PHE A 92 -13.87 -11.62 -4.14
CA PHE A 92 -14.67 -10.57 -3.51
C PHE A 92 -13.83 -9.61 -2.65
N ALA A 93 -12.86 -10.14 -1.89
CA ALA A 93 -11.98 -9.34 -1.05
C ALA A 93 -11.16 -8.32 -1.85
N ASP A 94 -10.70 -8.72 -3.05
CA ASP A 94 -9.96 -7.85 -3.96
C ASP A 94 -10.88 -6.76 -4.51
N LYS A 95 -12.08 -7.13 -4.99
CA LYS A 95 -13.05 -6.15 -5.49
C LYS A 95 -13.38 -5.09 -4.45
N ARG A 96 -13.67 -5.51 -3.21
CA ARG A 96 -13.96 -4.60 -2.10
C ARG A 96 -12.81 -3.62 -1.84
N LEU A 97 -11.58 -4.11 -1.83
CA LEU A 97 -10.40 -3.27 -1.65
C LEU A 97 -10.15 -2.35 -2.85
N GLY A 98 -10.33 -2.85 -4.07
CA GLY A 98 -10.18 -2.09 -5.31
C GLY A 98 -11.16 -0.93 -5.38
N TYR A 99 -12.44 -1.16 -5.08
CA TYR A 99 -13.45 -0.10 -5.03
C TYR A 99 -13.14 0.96 -3.96
N LEU A 100 -12.69 0.54 -2.78
CA LEU A 100 -12.23 1.48 -1.75
C LEU A 100 -11.06 2.33 -2.26
N GLY A 101 -10.07 1.70 -2.90
CA GLY A 101 -8.91 2.40 -3.42
C GLY A 101 -9.24 3.39 -4.55
N ILE A 102 -10.16 3.01 -5.44
CA ILE A 102 -10.73 3.87 -6.47
C ILE A 102 -11.40 5.09 -5.83
N MET A 103 -12.26 4.88 -4.83
CA MET A 103 -12.98 5.97 -4.16
C MET A 103 -12.05 6.94 -3.41
N LEU A 104 -10.92 6.45 -2.89
CA LEU A 104 -9.96 7.27 -2.15
C LEU A 104 -8.94 7.97 -3.06
N LEU A 105 -8.53 7.34 -4.16
CA LEU A 105 -7.40 7.81 -4.98
C LEU A 105 -7.81 8.48 -6.29
N ILE A 106 -9.05 8.34 -6.75
CA ILE A 106 -9.48 8.92 -8.05
C ILE A 106 -9.81 10.40 -7.89
N ASP A 107 -9.15 11.20 -8.71
CA ASP A 107 -9.44 12.61 -8.94
C ASP A 107 -10.04 12.78 -10.35
N GLU A 108 -10.86 13.81 -10.53
CA GLU A 108 -11.69 14.12 -11.69
C GLU A 108 -10.87 14.27 -12.99
N LYS A 109 -9.57 14.55 -12.87
CA LYS A 109 -8.64 14.78 -13.97
C LYS A 109 -8.00 13.52 -14.55
N THR A 110 -8.35 12.33 -14.05
CA THR A 110 -7.59 11.09 -14.35
C THR A 110 -8.33 10.18 -15.34
N GLU A 111 -7.66 9.78 -16.44
CA GLU A 111 -8.17 8.81 -17.46
C GLU A 111 -8.70 7.49 -16.88
N VAL A 112 -8.30 7.17 -15.64
CA VAL A 112 -8.78 6.03 -14.85
C VAL A 112 -10.31 6.02 -14.70
N LEU A 113 -10.96 7.19 -14.65
CA LEU A 113 -12.42 7.28 -14.50
C LEU A 113 -13.18 6.59 -15.66
N THR A 114 -12.69 6.76 -16.89
CA THR A 114 -13.27 6.11 -18.08
C THR A 114 -13.10 4.59 -18.03
N LEU A 115 -11.98 4.09 -17.50
CA LEU A 115 -11.74 2.65 -17.34
C LEU A 115 -12.62 2.03 -16.24
N VAL A 116 -12.81 2.75 -15.13
CA VAL A 116 -13.68 2.31 -14.02
C VAL A 116 -15.14 2.19 -14.48
N THR A 117 -15.66 3.19 -15.18
CA THR A 117 -17.04 3.17 -15.67
C THR A 117 -17.30 2.02 -16.65
N ASN A 118 -16.34 1.68 -17.51
CA ASN A 118 -16.43 0.50 -18.37
C ASN A 118 -16.38 -0.81 -17.58
N SER A 119 -15.64 -0.84 -16.47
CA SER A 119 -15.55 -2.03 -15.61
C SER A 119 -16.84 -2.30 -14.84
N LEU A 120 -17.65 -1.27 -14.59
CA LEU A 120 -18.95 -1.35 -13.91
C LEU A 120 -20.12 -1.78 -14.82
N LYS A 121 -19.96 -1.67 -16.15
CA LYS A 121 -20.99 -2.06 -17.14
C LYS A 121 -21.02 -3.56 -17.44
N LYS A 122 -20.04 -4.33 -16.92
CA LYS A 122 -20.04 -5.79 -16.94
C LYS A 122 -20.75 -6.34 -15.72
#